data_AF-A0A942Z4Z5-F1
#
_entry.id   AF-A0A942Z4Z5-F1
#
_cell.length_a   1.000
_cell.length_b   1.000
_cell.length_c   1.000
_cell.angle_alpha   90.00
_cell.angle_beta   90.00
_cell.angle_gamma   90.00
#
_symmetry.space_group_name_H-M   'P 1'
#
loop_
_entity.id
_entity.type
_entity.pdbx_description
1 polymer ?
#
loop_
_entity_poly.entity_id
_entity_poly.type
_entity_poly.pdbx_seq_one_letter_code
_entity_poly.pdbx_strand_id
1 'polypeptide(L)'
;MSYKLQVGEMKTPYLTDKEIWGHFNYIFSSKSRNSTTYKFVLIKSLLENLYNVNESLELNYSTLFSSFAKIYWNLVIHHDLNQINMVGRKAEVQTVLQRVQVKYQIPNTLVFDRLKNEVQIETITKVKRKCKINVMGALYGDTSGTLYDFDNRSEVLRFNATFYSFMQRFQRVLNYLTNYHLALFLEKFNEQGDTTNLLLKVENVSKRSSLDQFYQVLSTFYNQKCFYCNKEIKKKEYAHVDHFIPWSFVQADQLWNLVIACNTCNLSKSDRLANDLYLHSLIERNGRLLTVSGMIVRDDMKFYSSKKLEELYSYSVYNGYTDFWVPKKVI
;
A
#
# COMPACT_ATOMS: atom_id res chain seq x y z
N MET A 1 -21.56 -17.16 11.31
CA MET A 1 -20.46 -17.03 12.29
C MET A 1 -19.11 -17.25 11.61
N SER A 2 -18.67 -16.32 10.74
CA SER A 2 -17.44 -16.46 9.94
C SER A 2 -16.18 -15.87 10.59
N TYR A 3 -16.33 -15.09 11.66
CA TYR A 3 -15.23 -14.31 12.26
C TYR A 3 -14.22 -15.13 13.09
N LYS A 4 -14.36 -16.46 13.26
CA LYS A 4 -13.36 -17.30 13.95
C LYS A 4 -12.72 -18.36 13.05
N LEU A 5 -12.96 -18.26 11.75
CA LEU A 5 -12.42 -19.23 10.78
C LEU A 5 -10.89 -19.21 10.81
N GLN A 6 -10.29 -20.39 10.95
CA GLN A 6 -8.85 -20.56 10.83
C GLN A 6 -8.41 -20.65 9.37
N VAL A 7 -9.25 -21.23 8.53
CA VAL A 7 -9.08 -21.35 7.09
C VAL A 7 -10.40 -20.94 6.42
N GLY A 8 -10.31 -20.20 5.32
CA GLY A 8 -11.45 -19.92 4.44
C GLY A 8 -11.07 -20.27 3.02
N GLU A 9 -11.80 -21.20 2.38
CA GLU A 9 -11.54 -21.65 1.02
C GLU A 9 -12.43 -20.92 0.01
N MET A 10 -11.83 -20.39 -1.04
CA MET A 10 -12.53 -19.62 -2.07
C MET A 10 -13.63 -20.45 -2.71
N LYS A 11 -14.87 -19.92 -2.70
CA LYS A 11 -16.05 -20.67 -3.14
C LYS A 11 -16.35 -20.59 -4.63
N THR A 12 -15.80 -19.58 -5.30
CA THR A 12 -15.95 -19.41 -6.75
C THR A 12 -14.62 -19.03 -7.37
N PRO A 13 -14.23 -19.66 -8.50
CA PRO A 13 -13.03 -19.28 -9.21
C PRO A 13 -13.19 -17.97 -10.00
N TYR A 14 -14.44 -17.56 -10.29
CA TYR A 14 -14.73 -16.42 -11.15
C TYR A 14 -15.79 -15.50 -10.54
N LEU A 15 -15.57 -14.19 -10.70
CA LEU A 15 -16.50 -13.12 -10.36
C LEU A 15 -16.54 -12.09 -11.49
N THR A 16 -17.73 -11.60 -11.80
CA THR A 16 -17.95 -10.43 -12.65
C THR A 16 -17.72 -9.12 -11.90
N ASP A 17 -17.43 -8.04 -12.63
CA ASP A 17 -17.29 -6.69 -12.05
C ASP A 17 -18.55 -6.27 -11.29
N LYS A 18 -19.73 -6.68 -11.75
CA LYS A 18 -21.02 -6.42 -11.09
C LYS A 18 -21.10 -7.09 -9.71
N GLU A 19 -20.65 -8.33 -9.59
CA GLU A 19 -20.64 -9.06 -8.32
C GLU A 19 -19.64 -8.44 -7.34
N ILE A 20 -18.45 -8.09 -7.82
CA ILE A 20 -17.42 -7.44 -7.01
C ILE A 20 -17.88 -6.07 -6.52
N TRP A 21 -18.48 -5.25 -7.41
CA TRP A 21 -19.11 -3.99 -7.00
C TRP A 21 -20.26 -4.23 -6.00
N GLY A 22 -21.04 -5.29 -6.16
CA GLY A 22 -22.06 -5.70 -5.21
C GLY A 22 -21.49 -5.91 -3.81
N HIS A 23 -20.34 -6.57 -3.69
CA HIS A 23 -19.63 -6.74 -2.43
C HIS A 23 -19.15 -5.41 -1.84
N PHE A 24 -18.49 -4.53 -2.62
CA PHE A 24 -18.05 -3.23 -2.12
C PHE A 24 -19.23 -2.34 -1.70
N ASN A 25 -20.31 -2.29 -2.49
CA ASN A 25 -21.53 -1.57 -2.16
C ASN A 25 -22.12 -2.07 -0.85
N TYR A 26 -22.15 -3.38 -0.61
CA TYR A 26 -22.57 -3.93 0.68
C TYR A 26 -21.65 -3.47 1.81
N ILE A 27 -20.33 -3.67 1.67
CA ILE A 27 -19.32 -3.36 2.70
C ILE A 27 -19.39 -1.89 3.15
N PHE A 28 -19.55 -0.98 2.20
CA PHE A 28 -19.60 0.46 2.42
C PHE A 28 -20.98 1.00 2.78
N SER A 29 -22.05 0.18 2.65
CA SER A 29 -23.39 0.57 3.05
C SER A 29 -23.65 0.44 4.56
N SER A 30 -24.74 1.04 5.02
CA SER A 30 -25.28 0.83 6.37
C SER A 30 -25.76 -0.61 6.66
N LYS A 31 -25.82 -1.48 5.65
CA LYS A 31 -26.22 -2.89 5.81
C LYS A 31 -25.07 -3.78 6.28
N SER A 32 -23.82 -3.38 6.05
CA SER A 32 -22.65 -4.08 6.58
C SER A 32 -22.46 -3.74 8.06
N ARG A 33 -22.39 -4.77 8.90
CA ARG A 33 -22.15 -4.59 10.34
C ARG A 33 -20.68 -4.23 10.57
N ASN A 34 -20.41 -2.94 10.76
CA ASN A 34 -19.07 -2.42 11.02
C ASN A 34 -18.97 -2.01 12.50
N SER A 35 -18.53 -2.93 13.37
CA SER A 35 -18.29 -2.62 14.79
C SER A 35 -17.01 -1.82 15.01
N THR A 36 -16.01 -2.01 14.16
CA THR A 36 -14.72 -1.32 14.19
C THR A 36 -14.26 -1.01 12.75
N THR A 37 -13.21 -0.20 12.60
CA THR A 37 -12.69 0.25 11.30
C THR A 37 -11.95 -0.82 10.48
N TYR A 38 -11.82 -2.05 10.99
CA TYR A 38 -10.93 -3.08 10.44
C TYR A 38 -11.21 -3.48 9.00
N LYS A 39 -12.48 -3.45 8.54
CA LYS A 39 -12.78 -3.81 7.14
C LYS A 39 -12.20 -2.78 6.19
N PHE A 40 -12.36 -1.49 6.52
CA PHE A 40 -11.79 -0.40 5.73
C PHE A 40 -10.25 -0.46 5.74
N VAL A 41 -9.65 -0.66 6.92
CA VAL A 41 -8.19 -0.77 7.04
C VAL A 41 -7.66 -2.04 6.36
N LEU A 42 -8.38 -3.16 6.40
CA LEU A 42 -8.02 -4.38 5.66
C LEU A 42 -8.07 -4.15 4.16
N ILE A 43 -9.15 -3.56 3.62
CA ILE A 43 -9.27 -3.23 2.19
C ILE A 43 -8.15 -2.29 1.77
N LYS A 44 -7.87 -1.25 2.56
CA LYS A 44 -6.75 -0.34 2.30
C LYS A 44 -5.41 -1.06 2.31
N SER A 45 -5.20 -1.99 3.24
CA SER A 45 -3.98 -2.81 3.31
C SER A 45 -3.86 -3.77 2.11
N LEU A 46 -4.97 -4.30 1.59
CA LEU A 46 -4.97 -5.12 0.37
C LEU A 46 -4.64 -4.26 -0.87
N LEU A 47 -5.22 -3.06 -0.99
CA LEU A 47 -4.92 -2.10 -2.06
C LEU A 47 -3.43 -1.70 -2.07
N GLU A 48 -2.84 -1.42 -0.90
CA GLU A 48 -1.41 -1.09 -0.77
C GLU A 48 -0.47 -2.24 -1.16
N ASN A 49 -0.98 -3.48 -1.22
CA ASN A 49 -0.18 -4.68 -1.45
C ASN A 49 -0.54 -5.46 -2.71
N LEU A 50 -1.33 -4.88 -3.62
CA LEU A 50 -1.68 -5.53 -4.89
C LEU A 50 -0.43 -6.00 -5.64
N TYR A 51 0.64 -5.20 -5.66
CA TYR A 51 1.85 -5.54 -6.41
C TYR A 51 2.90 -6.31 -5.60
N ASN A 52 2.59 -6.69 -4.36
CA ASN A 52 3.47 -7.46 -3.44
C ASN A 52 3.05 -8.94 -3.32
N VAL A 53 2.30 -9.45 -4.30
CA VAL A 53 1.88 -10.85 -4.36
C VAL A 53 2.85 -11.70 -5.19
N ASN A 54 2.93 -13.00 -4.92
CA ASN A 54 3.67 -13.94 -5.77
C ASN A 54 2.89 -14.30 -7.06
N GLU A 55 3.43 -15.20 -7.88
CA GLU A 55 2.79 -15.63 -9.14
C GLU A 55 1.45 -16.35 -8.93
N SER A 56 1.24 -16.93 -7.76
CA SER A 56 -0.01 -17.59 -7.36
C SER A 56 -1.01 -16.62 -6.71
N LEU A 57 -0.75 -15.30 -6.77
CA LEU A 57 -1.55 -14.25 -6.14
C LEU A 57 -1.63 -14.37 -4.61
N GLU A 58 -0.60 -14.93 -4.00
CA GLU A 58 -0.51 -15.06 -2.55
C GLU A 58 0.19 -13.84 -1.93
N LEU A 59 -0.40 -13.35 -0.85
CA LEU A 59 0.09 -12.28 0.00
C LEU A 59 0.38 -12.84 1.41
N ASN A 60 1.62 -12.68 1.87
CA ASN A 60 1.98 -13.07 3.23
C ASN A 60 1.41 -12.09 4.26
N TYR A 61 1.01 -12.61 5.42
CA TYR A 61 0.49 -11.78 6.50
C TYR A 61 1.52 -10.82 7.07
N SER A 62 2.81 -11.10 7.03
CA SER A 62 3.83 -10.14 7.47
C SER A 62 3.72 -8.84 6.66
N THR A 63 3.60 -8.96 5.34
CA THR A 63 3.41 -7.84 4.41
C THR A 63 2.07 -7.16 4.63
N LEU A 64 0.96 -7.93 4.64
CA LEU A 64 -0.38 -7.39 4.83
C LEU A 64 -0.52 -6.64 6.17
N PHE A 65 -0.06 -7.26 7.27
CA PHE A 65 -0.16 -6.66 8.60
C PHE A 65 0.88 -5.58 8.86
N SER A 66 1.92 -5.45 8.03
CA SER A 66 2.79 -4.28 8.04
C SER A 66 2.01 -3.02 7.65
N SER A 67 1.34 -3.03 6.50
CA SER A 67 0.41 -1.97 6.08
C SER A 67 -0.68 -1.74 7.12
N PHE A 68 -1.32 -2.81 7.59
CA PHE A 68 -2.41 -2.74 8.56
C PHE A 68 -1.98 -2.07 9.88
N ALA A 69 -0.83 -2.48 10.43
CA ALA A 69 -0.29 -1.91 11.67
C ALA A 69 0.16 -0.46 11.48
N LYS A 70 0.78 -0.13 10.34
CA LYS A 70 1.15 1.25 9.98
C LYS A 70 -0.06 2.16 9.92
N ILE A 71 -1.12 1.73 9.24
CA ILE A 71 -2.36 2.51 9.13
C ILE A 71 -2.95 2.75 10.52
N TYR A 72 -3.10 1.69 11.32
CA TYR A 72 -3.65 1.83 12.67
C TYR A 72 -2.77 2.64 13.60
N TRP A 73 -1.44 2.54 13.52
CA TRP A 73 -0.53 3.34 14.34
C TRP A 73 -0.78 4.82 14.12
N ASN A 74 -0.84 5.25 12.87
CA ASN A 74 -1.02 6.65 12.55
C ASN A 74 -2.44 7.14 12.88
N LEU A 75 -3.48 6.33 12.67
CA LEU A 75 -4.83 6.71 13.10
C LEU A 75 -4.99 6.77 14.63
N VAL A 76 -4.43 5.81 15.37
CA VAL A 76 -4.66 5.65 16.81
C VAL A 76 -3.67 6.41 17.66
N ILE A 77 -2.38 6.32 17.35
CA ILE A 77 -1.32 6.93 18.16
C ILE A 77 -1.06 8.36 17.69
N HIS A 78 -0.96 8.56 16.37
CA HIS A 78 -0.63 9.87 15.81
C HIS A 78 -1.79 10.86 15.79
N HIS A 79 -2.99 10.38 15.51
CA HIS A 79 -4.18 11.23 15.43
C HIS A 79 -5.18 11.05 16.57
N ASP A 80 -4.89 10.16 17.53
CA ASP A 80 -5.74 9.86 18.69
C ASP A 80 -7.20 9.52 18.34
N LEU A 81 -7.40 8.78 17.24
CA LEU A 81 -8.72 8.42 16.76
C LEU A 81 -9.17 7.07 17.31
N ASN A 82 -10.36 7.05 17.89
CA ASN A 82 -11.11 5.87 18.26
C ASN A 82 -11.51 5.03 17.04
N GLN A 83 -11.39 3.71 17.15
CA GLN A 83 -11.56 2.77 16.04
C GLN A 83 -12.76 1.83 16.22
N ILE A 84 -13.61 2.09 17.22
CA ILE A 84 -14.81 1.31 17.53
C ILE A 84 -16.05 2.21 17.52
N ASN A 85 -17.19 1.64 17.14
CA ASN A 85 -18.48 2.33 17.09
C ASN A 85 -19.13 2.58 18.47
N MET A 86 -18.33 2.65 19.53
CA MET A 86 -18.77 2.80 20.92
C MET A 86 -17.88 3.81 21.63
N VAL A 87 -18.48 4.86 22.17
CA VAL A 87 -17.77 5.86 22.99
C VAL A 87 -17.28 5.21 24.29
N GLY A 88 -16.05 5.55 24.71
CA GLY A 88 -15.44 5.04 25.95
C GLY A 88 -14.93 3.60 25.88
N ARG A 89 -15.09 2.90 24.75
CA ARG A 89 -14.46 1.60 24.51
C ARG A 89 -13.32 1.74 23.51
N LYS A 90 -12.45 0.74 23.49
CA LYS A 90 -11.32 0.65 22.54
C LYS A 90 -11.38 -0.67 21.80
N ALA A 91 -11.08 -0.63 20.49
CA ALA A 91 -10.85 -1.83 19.71
C ALA A 91 -9.58 -2.55 20.20
N GLU A 92 -9.53 -3.87 20.04
CA GLU A 92 -8.38 -4.70 20.45
C GLU A 92 -7.05 -4.18 19.87
N VAL A 93 -7.06 -3.74 18.60
CA VAL A 93 -5.88 -3.18 17.94
C VAL A 93 -5.42 -1.87 18.62
N GLN A 94 -6.34 -1.01 19.07
CA GLN A 94 -5.97 0.21 19.80
C GLN A 94 -5.25 -0.13 21.10
N THR A 95 -5.78 -1.10 21.85
CA THR A 95 -5.16 -1.56 23.11
C THR A 95 -3.77 -2.14 22.87
N VAL A 96 -3.57 -2.90 21.78
CA VAL A 96 -2.24 -3.42 21.41
C VAL A 96 -1.26 -2.30 21.15
N LEU A 97 -1.64 -1.31 20.34
CA LEU A 97 -0.77 -0.19 19.96
C LEU A 97 -0.42 0.70 21.15
N GLN A 98 -1.40 1.05 21.98
CA GLN A 98 -1.17 1.89 23.17
C GLN A 98 -0.26 1.19 24.19
N ARG A 99 -0.34 -0.14 24.33
CA ARG A 99 0.61 -0.88 25.17
C ARG A 99 2.05 -0.80 24.64
N VAL A 100 2.24 -0.86 23.33
CA VAL A 100 3.57 -0.67 22.72
C VAL A 100 4.04 0.78 22.94
N GLN A 101 3.17 1.76 22.71
CA GLN A 101 3.48 3.17 22.93
C GLN A 101 3.96 3.44 24.37
N VAL A 102 3.24 2.94 25.37
CA VAL A 102 3.59 3.09 26.79
C VAL A 102 4.89 2.36 27.13
N LYS A 103 5.04 1.10 26.68
CA LYS A 103 6.25 0.28 26.94
C LYS A 103 7.53 1.00 26.50
N TYR A 104 7.48 1.69 25.36
CA TYR A 104 8.64 2.37 24.76
C TYR A 104 8.64 3.88 24.96
N GLN A 105 7.70 4.43 25.74
CA GLN A 105 7.56 5.87 26.00
C GLN A 105 7.54 6.71 24.71
N ILE A 106 6.79 6.23 23.71
CA ILE A 106 6.76 6.86 22.38
C ILE A 106 5.79 8.06 22.39
N PRO A 107 6.23 9.26 21.97
CA PRO A 107 5.34 10.41 21.86
C PRO A 107 4.24 10.14 20.81
N ASN A 108 3.04 10.65 21.05
CA ASN A 108 1.91 10.51 20.13
C ASN A 108 2.21 11.12 18.75
N THR A 109 3.06 12.15 18.65
CA THR A 109 3.43 12.77 17.37
C THR A 109 4.26 11.89 16.44
N LEU A 110 4.78 10.75 16.89
CA LEU A 110 5.67 9.90 16.09
C LEU A 110 4.90 8.97 15.15
N VAL A 111 5.10 9.14 13.85
CA VAL A 111 4.53 8.24 12.83
C VAL A 111 5.26 6.88 12.78
N PHE A 112 4.56 5.85 12.32
CA PHE A 112 5.05 4.47 12.31
C PHE A 112 6.43 4.29 11.64
N ASP A 113 6.63 4.92 10.47
CA ASP A 113 7.87 4.79 9.69
C ASP A 113 9.10 5.39 10.38
N ARG A 114 8.90 6.21 11.43
CA ARG A 114 9.98 6.81 12.24
C ARG A 114 10.29 6.01 13.49
N LEU A 115 9.56 4.94 13.76
CA LEU A 115 9.87 4.00 14.84
C LEU A 115 11.17 3.24 14.55
N LYS A 116 11.88 2.83 15.59
CA LYS A 116 13.00 1.89 15.46
C LYS A 116 12.50 0.58 14.85
N ASN A 117 13.29 -0.06 13.99
CA ASN A 117 12.94 -1.31 13.30
C ASN A 117 12.45 -2.41 14.27
N GLU A 118 13.12 -2.56 15.42
CA GLU A 118 12.73 -3.52 16.47
C GLU A 118 11.30 -3.28 16.97
N VAL A 119 10.92 -2.01 17.16
CA VAL A 119 9.58 -1.62 17.62
C VAL A 119 8.54 -1.83 16.52
N GLN A 120 8.88 -1.54 15.26
CA GLN A 120 8.01 -1.83 14.12
C GLN A 120 7.71 -3.33 14.04
N ILE A 121 8.74 -4.17 14.10
CA ILE A 121 8.62 -5.64 14.05
C ILE A 121 7.76 -6.16 15.22
N GLU A 122 8.01 -5.69 16.45
CA GLU A 122 7.19 -6.07 17.61
C GLU A 122 5.73 -5.65 17.43
N THR A 123 5.48 -4.43 16.95
CA THR A 123 4.14 -3.89 16.72
C THR A 123 3.39 -4.73 15.70
N ILE A 124 3.99 -4.96 14.52
CA ILE A 124 3.41 -5.77 13.44
C ILE A 124 3.09 -7.17 13.96
N THR A 125 4.03 -7.79 14.68
CA THR A 125 3.86 -9.15 15.22
C THR A 125 2.67 -9.22 16.19
N LYS A 126 2.55 -8.26 17.11
CA LYS A 126 1.45 -8.21 18.08
C LYS A 126 0.11 -7.94 17.42
N VAL A 127 0.05 -6.99 16.48
CA VAL A 127 -1.16 -6.66 15.72
C VAL A 127 -1.59 -7.88 14.90
N LYS A 128 -0.70 -8.48 14.11
CA LYS A 128 -0.96 -9.71 13.34
C LYS A 128 -1.55 -10.81 14.21
N ARG A 129 -0.88 -11.13 15.32
CA ARG A 129 -1.30 -12.20 16.25
C ARG A 129 -2.71 -11.99 16.78
N LYS A 130 -3.09 -10.74 17.08
CA LYS A 130 -4.41 -10.40 17.64
C LYS A 130 -5.50 -10.27 16.58
N CYS A 131 -5.16 -9.73 15.42
CA CYS A 131 -6.14 -9.37 14.41
C CYS A 131 -6.44 -10.51 13.44
N LYS A 132 -5.46 -11.38 13.08
CA LYS A 132 -5.65 -12.40 12.04
C LYS A 132 -6.85 -13.33 12.25
N ILE A 133 -7.14 -13.67 13.51
CA ILE A 133 -8.24 -14.57 13.88
C ILE A 133 -9.60 -13.98 13.48
N ASN A 134 -9.82 -12.69 13.76
CA ASN A 134 -11.14 -12.07 13.64
C ASN A 134 -11.32 -11.24 12.35
N VAL A 135 -10.22 -10.68 11.83
CA VAL A 135 -10.26 -9.75 10.70
C VAL A 135 -10.44 -10.50 9.38
N MET A 136 -9.69 -11.59 9.16
CA MET A 136 -9.70 -12.32 7.89
C MET A 136 -11.03 -13.01 7.63
N GLY A 137 -11.57 -13.73 8.62
CA GLY A 137 -12.84 -14.45 8.49
C GLY A 137 -14.07 -13.53 8.39
N ALA A 138 -13.98 -12.30 8.90
CA ALA A 138 -15.09 -11.36 8.87
C ALA A 138 -15.35 -10.81 7.46
N LEU A 139 -14.35 -10.22 6.80
CA LEU A 139 -14.50 -9.73 5.42
C LEU A 139 -14.77 -10.89 4.44
N TYR A 140 -14.10 -12.04 4.66
CA TYR A 140 -14.35 -13.27 3.92
C TYR A 140 -15.83 -13.69 4.02
N GLY A 141 -16.40 -13.70 5.23
CA GLY A 141 -17.80 -14.08 5.43
C GLY A 141 -18.79 -13.09 4.84
N ASP A 142 -18.54 -11.79 4.98
CA ASP A 142 -19.39 -10.73 4.41
C ASP A 142 -19.43 -10.76 2.89
N THR A 143 -18.38 -11.31 2.27
CA THR A 143 -18.28 -11.49 0.82
C THR A 143 -18.57 -12.92 0.39
N SER A 144 -19.19 -13.73 1.26
CA SER A 144 -19.54 -15.12 0.99
C SER A 144 -18.37 -16.02 0.60
N GLY A 145 -17.14 -15.62 0.87
CA GLY A 145 -15.90 -16.34 0.55
C GLY A 145 -15.52 -16.30 -0.93
N THR A 146 -15.89 -15.24 -1.64
CA THR A 146 -15.64 -15.13 -3.08
C THR A 146 -14.38 -14.33 -3.43
N LEU A 147 -14.00 -13.35 -2.61
CA LEU A 147 -12.91 -12.42 -2.95
C LEU A 147 -11.51 -13.00 -2.77
N TYR A 148 -11.31 -13.84 -1.75
CA TYR A 148 -10.02 -14.45 -1.44
C TYR A 148 -10.20 -15.71 -0.62
N ASP A 149 -9.17 -16.55 -0.58
CA ASP A 149 -8.98 -17.56 0.47
C ASP A 149 -7.89 -17.12 1.46
N PHE A 150 -7.85 -17.76 2.61
CA PHE A 150 -6.81 -17.50 3.61
C PHE A 150 -6.58 -18.70 4.52
N ASP A 151 -5.36 -18.79 5.06
CA ASP A 151 -4.98 -19.75 6.09
C ASP A 151 -4.16 -19.06 7.19
N ASN A 152 -4.72 -19.04 8.40
CA ASN A 152 -4.09 -18.44 9.58
C ASN A 152 -2.86 -19.21 10.10
N ARG A 153 -2.71 -20.48 9.73
CA ARG A 153 -1.57 -21.33 10.10
C ARG A 153 -0.37 -21.04 9.22
N SER A 154 -0.53 -21.11 7.91
CA SER A 154 0.52 -20.71 6.95
C SER A 154 0.71 -19.19 6.85
N GLU A 155 -0.24 -18.42 7.39
CA GLU A 155 -0.22 -16.95 7.41
C GLU A 155 -0.20 -16.34 5.99
N VAL A 156 -1.07 -16.86 5.13
CA VAL A 156 -1.19 -16.46 3.73
C VAL A 156 -2.66 -16.13 3.41
N LEU A 157 -2.84 -15.14 2.53
CA LEU A 157 -4.08 -14.84 1.81
C LEU A 157 -3.81 -15.03 0.32
N ARG A 158 -4.73 -15.65 -0.42
CA ARG A 158 -4.65 -15.72 -1.89
C ARG A 158 -5.86 -15.04 -2.50
N PHE A 159 -5.61 -14.08 -3.38
CA PHE A 159 -6.68 -13.36 -4.07
C PHE A 159 -7.40 -14.26 -5.09
N ASN A 160 -8.71 -14.06 -5.25
CA ASN A 160 -9.38 -14.48 -6.48
C ASN A 160 -8.82 -13.67 -7.66
N ALA A 161 -8.51 -14.33 -8.78
CA ALA A 161 -7.85 -13.68 -9.91
C ALA A 161 -8.67 -12.55 -10.55
N THR A 162 -9.99 -12.71 -10.67
CA THR A 162 -10.83 -11.65 -11.24
C THR A 162 -11.05 -10.52 -10.26
N PHE A 163 -11.15 -10.83 -8.96
CA PHE A 163 -11.14 -9.80 -7.90
C PHE A 163 -9.83 -9.01 -7.88
N TYR A 164 -8.69 -9.68 -7.97
CA TYR A 164 -7.38 -9.06 -8.04
C TYR A 164 -7.27 -8.09 -9.23
N SER A 165 -7.61 -8.57 -10.43
CA SER A 165 -7.61 -7.74 -11.64
C SER A 165 -8.60 -6.57 -11.56
N PHE A 166 -9.77 -6.78 -10.95
CA PHE A 166 -10.72 -5.71 -10.65
C PHE A 166 -10.10 -4.65 -9.73
N MET A 167 -9.45 -5.06 -8.64
CA MET A 167 -8.83 -4.12 -7.72
C MET A 167 -7.74 -3.29 -8.39
N GLN A 168 -6.96 -3.86 -9.31
CA GLN A 168 -5.96 -3.12 -10.10
C GLN A 168 -6.61 -2.10 -11.06
N ARG A 169 -7.65 -2.52 -11.80
CA ARG A 169 -8.37 -1.65 -12.74
C ARG A 169 -9.07 -0.47 -12.07
N PHE A 170 -9.61 -0.67 -10.86
CA PHE A 170 -10.38 0.35 -10.12
C PHE A 170 -9.65 0.89 -8.87
N GLN A 171 -8.35 0.66 -8.75
CA GLN A 171 -7.55 0.93 -7.54
C GLN A 171 -7.76 2.34 -6.98
N ARG A 172 -7.73 3.36 -7.83
CA ARG A 172 -7.87 4.77 -7.42
C ARG A 172 -9.27 5.05 -6.88
N VAL A 173 -10.31 4.59 -7.56
CA VAL A 173 -11.71 4.73 -7.11
C VAL A 173 -11.92 3.98 -5.80
N LEU A 174 -11.41 2.75 -5.69
CA LEU A 174 -11.50 1.95 -4.47
C LEU A 174 -10.75 2.61 -3.30
N ASN A 175 -9.60 3.24 -3.54
CA ASN A 175 -8.90 4.04 -2.52
C ASN A 175 -9.76 5.22 -2.05
N TYR A 176 -10.35 5.99 -2.97
CA TYR A 176 -11.23 7.11 -2.61
C TYR A 176 -12.45 6.65 -1.81
N LEU A 177 -13.14 5.61 -2.26
CA LEU A 177 -14.30 5.05 -1.54
C LEU A 177 -13.89 4.54 -0.15
N THR A 178 -12.78 3.81 -0.05
CA THR A 178 -12.30 3.28 1.23
C THR A 178 -11.96 4.40 2.20
N ASN A 179 -11.25 5.44 1.74
CA ASN A 179 -10.88 6.59 2.56
C ASN A 179 -12.10 7.41 2.98
N TYR A 180 -13.04 7.65 2.08
CA TYR A 180 -14.28 8.36 2.36
C TYR A 180 -15.12 7.65 3.43
N HIS A 181 -15.37 6.34 3.26
CA HIS A 181 -16.17 5.58 4.23
C HIS A 181 -15.47 5.38 5.57
N LEU A 182 -14.14 5.27 5.58
CA LEU A 182 -13.35 5.28 6.81
C LEU A 182 -13.45 6.64 7.52
N ALA A 183 -13.34 7.75 6.80
CA ALA A 183 -13.48 9.10 7.37
C ALA A 183 -14.88 9.30 7.97
N LEU A 184 -15.95 8.93 7.25
CA LEU A 184 -17.32 9.00 7.79
C LEU A 184 -17.51 8.18 9.07
N PHE A 185 -16.94 6.97 9.12
CA PHE A 185 -16.99 6.15 10.33
C PHE A 185 -16.26 6.86 11.48
N LEU A 186 -15.05 7.34 11.22
CA LEU A 186 -14.22 7.97 12.23
C LEU A 186 -14.87 9.26 12.74
N GLU A 187 -15.40 10.11 11.87
CA GLU A 187 -16.09 11.36 12.24
C GLU A 187 -17.23 11.10 13.22
N LYS A 188 -18.08 10.11 12.90
CA LYS A 188 -19.24 9.73 13.73
C LYS A 188 -18.88 9.27 15.14
N PHE A 189 -17.72 8.66 15.33
CA PHE A 189 -17.34 8.02 16.60
C PHE A 189 -16.15 8.71 17.30
N ASN A 190 -15.76 9.89 16.81
CA ASN A 190 -14.71 10.74 17.36
C ASN A 190 -15.15 12.19 17.52
N GLU A 191 -16.45 12.45 17.71
CA GLU A 191 -17.00 13.82 17.80
C GLU A 191 -16.32 14.72 18.83
N GLN A 192 -15.73 14.15 19.88
CA GLN A 192 -15.03 14.87 20.95
C GLN A 192 -13.51 14.99 20.73
N GLY A 193 -12.97 14.39 19.67
CA GLY A 193 -11.55 14.45 19.30
C GLY A 193 -11.26 15.46 18.20
N ASP A 194 -10.00 15.54 17.76
CA ASP A 194 -9.64 16.39 16.61
C ASP A 194 -10.02 15.71 15.29
N THR A 195 -11.23 16.01 14.81
CA THR A 195 -11.75 15.59 13.51
C THR A 195 -11.42 16.58 12.37
N THR A 196 -10.66 17.64 12.65
CA THR A 196 -10.24 18.60 11.62
C THR A 196 -9.46 17.88 10.53
N ASN A 197 -9.81 18.14 9.27
CA ASN A 197 -9.14 17.56 8.10
C ASN A 197 -9.04 16.02 8.13
N LEU A 198 -10.04 15.33 8.69
CA LEU A 198 -10.02 13.87 8.88
C LEU A 198 -9.80 13.09 7.58
N LEU A 199 -10.39 13.53 6.47
CA LEU A 199 -10.14 12.91 5.17
C LEU A 199 -8.66 12.99 4.79
N LEU A 200 -8.02 14.16 4.97
CA LEU A 200 -6.58 14.31 4.74
C LEU A 200 -5.75 13.44 5.70
N LYS A 201 -6.19 13.28 6.96
CA LYS A 201 -5.52 12.37 7.92
C LYS A 201 -5.59 10.92 7.43
N VAL A 202 -6.73 10.49 6.87
CA VAL A 202 -6.96 9.14 6.32
C VAL A 202 -6.24 8.90 4.98
N GLU A 203 -6.08 9.93 4.16
CA GLU A 203 -5.31 9.84 2.91
C GLU A 203 -3.80 9.78 3.16
N ASN A 204 -3.31 10.55 4.14
CA ASN A 204 -1.88 10.69 4.43
C ASN A 204 -1.35 9.72 5.51
N VAL A 205 -2.10 8.65 5.80
CA VAL A 205 -1.71 7.66 6.81
C VAL A 205 -0.44 6.90 6.38
N SER A 206 -0.15 6.82 5.08
CA SER A 206 1.14 6.35 4.57
C SER A 206 2.01 7.56 4.22
N LYS A 207 3.04 7.87 5.03
CA LYS A 207 4.08 8.83 4.60
C LYS A 207 5.17 8.09 3.82
N ARG A 208 5.77 8.81 2.85
CA ARG A 208 6.94 8.36 2.09
C ARG A 208 8.12 8.16 3.03
N SER A 209 8.83 7.05 2.88
CA SER A 209 10.13 6.88 3.53
C SER A 209 11.17 7.78 2.83
N SER A 210 12.32 8.03 3.48
CA SER A 210 13.41 8.68 2.74
C SER A 210 13.89 7.76 1.61
N LEU A 211 13.90 8.27 0.39
CA LEU A 211 14.43 7.56 -0.76
C LEU A 211 15.98 7.64 -0.84
N ASP A 212 16.63 8.36 0.07
CA ASP A 212 18.09 8.54 0.08
C ASP A 212 18.85 7.19 0.09
N GLN A 213 18.26 6.16 0.68
CA GLN A 213 18.84 4.81 0.70
C GLN A 213 19.00 4.19 -0.70
N PHE A 214 18.18 4.60 -1.67
CA PHE A 214 18.25 4.12 -3.06
C PHE A 214 19.21 4.96 -3.91
N TYR A 215 19.56 6.17 -3.45
CA TYR A 215 20.37 7.12 -4.22
C TYR A 215 21.69 6.51 -4.68
N GLN A 216 22.44 5.87 -3.77
CA GLN A 216 23.76 5.32 -4.10
C GLN A 216 23.65 4.25 -5.18
N VAL A 217 22.74 3.28 -5.02
CA VAL A 217 22.54 2.19 -5.99
C VAL A 217 22.17 2.75 -7.37
N LEU A 218 21.23 3.68 -7.41
CA LEU A 218 20.74 4.25 -8.68
C LEU A 218 21.77 5.17 -9.34
N SER A 219 22.42 6.04 -8.57
CA SER A 219 23.44 6.96 -9.10
C SER A 219 24.64 6.21 -9.68
N THR A 220 25.09 5.15 -9.00
CA THR A 220 26.17 4.28 -9.50
C THR A 220 25.75 3.56 -10.78
N PHE A 221 24.53 3.00 -10.82
CA PHE A 221 24.04 2.26 -11.99
C PHE A 221 23.99 3.12 -13.26
N TYR A 222 23.60 4.39 -13.13
CA TYR A 222 23.50 5.31 -14.27
C TYR A 222 24.76 6.16 -14.48
N ASN A 223 25.88 5.85 -13.81
CA ASN A 223 27.12 6.62 -13.90
C ASN A 223 26.88 8.13 -13.70
N GLN A 224 26.07 8.48 -12.69
CA GLN A 224 25.67 9.86 -12.39
C GLN A 224 24.91 10.56 -13.52
N LYS A 225 24.31 9.85 -14.48
CA LYS A 225 23.45 10.43 -15.52
C LYS A 225 21.97 10.33 -15.14
N CYS A 226 21.19 11.32 -15.53
CA CYS A 226 19.75 11.32 -15.40
C CYS A 226 19.13 10.22 -16.27
N PHE A 227 18.26 9.39 -15.71
CA PHE A 227 17.53 8.34 -16.43
C PHE A 227 16.76 8.89 -17.63
N TYR A 228 16.13 10.05 -17.50
CA TYR A 228 15.23 10.59 -18.53
C TYR A 228 15.96 11.33 -19.66
N CYS A 229 16.88 12.23 -19.33
CA CYS A 229 17.54 13.10 -20.32
C CYS A 229 19.00 12.74 -20.61
N ASN A 230 19.53 11.70 -19.94
CA ASN A 230 20.90 11.22 -20.08
C ASN A 230 22.01 12.26 -19.77
N LYS A 231 21.65 13.44 -19.25
CA LYS A 231 22.61 14.45 -18.81
C LYS A 231 23.27 14.06 -17.51
N GLU A 232 24.54 14.40 -17.39
CA GLU A 232 25.31 14.24 -16.15
C GLU A 232 24.73 15.08 -15.01
N ILE A 233 24.63 14.49 -13.82
CA ILE A 233 24.21 15.12 -12.59
C ILE A 233 25.46 15.44 -11.78
N LYS A 234 25.97 16.66 -11.95
CA LYS A 234 27.27 17.11 -11.40
C LYS A 234 27.37 17.08 -9.88
N LYS A 235 26.25 17.12 -9.16
CA LYS A 235 26.20 17.17 -7.69
C LYS A 235 24.99 16.40 -7.16
N LYS A 236 25.14 15.76 -6.00
CA LYS A 236 24.05 15.03 -5.31
C LYS A 236 22.80 15.90 -5.07
N GLU A 237 22.97 17.18 -4.76
CA GLU A 237 21.87 18.13 -4.53
C GLU A 237 20.97 18.39 -5.76
N TYR A 238 21.42 18.01 -6.96
CA TYR A 238 20.64 18.12 -8.20
C TYR A 238 20.02 16.81 -8.66
N ALA A 239 20.25 15.74 -7.89
CA ALA A 239 19.73 14.41 -8.16
C ALA A 239 18.53 14.12 -7.26
N HIS A 240 17.51 13.52 -7.86
CA HIS A 240 16.33 13.04 -7.17
C HIS A 240 16.17 11.55 -7.45
N VAL A 241 15.80 10.80 -6.43
CA VAL A 241 15.22 9.47 -6.64
C VAL A 241 13.76 9.68 -6.96
N ASP A 242 13.38 9.38 -8.20
CA ASP A 242 12.04 9.58 -8.74
C ASP A 242 11.30 8.24 -8.84
N HIS A 243 9.99 8.26 -8.58
CA HIS A 243 9.11 7.13 -8.85
C HIS A 243 8.67 7.19 -10.31
N PHE A 244 9.10 6.20 -11.10
CA PHE A 244 8.77 6.12 -12.52
C PHE A 244 7.25 6.13 -12.72
N ILE A 245 6.55 5.19 -12.09
CA ILE A 245 5.09 5.24 -11.90
C ILE A 245 4.81 6.01 -10.60
N PRO A 246 4.00 7.07 -10.63
CA PRO A 246 3.79 7.98 -9.50
C PRO A 246 3.51 7.25 -8.18
N TRP A 247 4.18 7.69 -7.11
CA TRP A 247 3.95 7.15 -5.77
C TRP A 247 2.49 7.29 -5.32
N SER A 248 1.78 8.34 -5.76
CA SER A 248 0.34 8.52 -5.53
C SER A 248 -0.50 7.35 -6.04
N PHE A 249 0.00 6.59 -7.01
CA PHE A 249 -0.63 5.37 -7.50
C PHE A 249 -0.05 4.12 -6.83
N VAL A 250 1.27 3.93 -6.86
CA VAL A 250 1.92 2.68 -6.40
C VAL A 250 1.92 2.54 -4.87
N GLN A 251 2.00 3.65 -4.14
CA GLN A 251 2.06 3.74 -2.68
C GLN A 251 3.16 2.87 -2.02
N ALA A 252 4.20 2.50 -2.76
CA ALA A 252 5.32 1.71 -2.26
C ALA A 252 6.67 2.24 -2.80
N ASP A 253 7.68 2.20 -1.94
CA ASP A 253 9.05 2.58 -2.27
C ASP A 253 9.83 1.32 -2.66
N GLN A 254 9.87 1.01 -3.96
CA GLN A 254 10.38 -0.24 -4.50
C GLN A 254 11.42 0.02 -5.58
N LEU A 255 12.61 -0.59 -5.47
CA LEU A 255 13.75 -0.30 -6.36
C LEU A 255 13.41 -0.52 -7.85
N TRP A 256 12.53 -1.48 -8.14
CA TRP A 256 12.06 -1.75 -9.51
C TRP A 256 11.24 -0.60 -10.13
N ASN A 257 10.71 0.33 -9.32
CA ASN A 257 9.97 1.52 -9.77
C ASN A 257 10.76 2.84 -9.60
N LEU A 258 11.96 2.79 -9.01
CA LEU A 258 12.72 4.00 -8.67
C LEU A 258 13.83 4.27 -9.66
N VAL A 259 13.96 5.51 -10.13
CA VAL A 259 15.02 5.93 -11.08
C VAL A 259 15.77 7.15 -10.54
N ILE A 260 16.98 7.39 -11.04
CA ILE A 260 17.70 8.65 -10.75
C ILE A 260 17.33 9.70 -11.78
N ALA A 261 16.89 10.87 -11.35
CA ALA A 261 16.48 11.96 -12.21
C ALA A 261 17.18 13.26 -11.83
N CYS A 262 17.51 14.10 -12.82
CA CYS A 262 17.91 15.48 -12.54
C CYS A 262 16.72 16.32 -12.12
N ASN A 263 17.00 17.42 -11.41
CA ASN A 263 15.99 18.35 -10.91
C ASN A 263 15.00 18.82 -11.98
N THR A 264 15.49 19.17 -13.18
CA THR A 264 14.65 19.60 -14.31
C THR A 264 13.67 18.52 -14.77
N CYS A 265 14.13 17.26 -14.87
CA CYS A 265 13.27 16.15 -15.30
C CYS A 265 12.26 15.78 -14.22
N ASN A 266 12.69 15.64 -12.98
CA ASN A 266 11.82 15.28 -11.85
C ASN A 266 10.70 16.31 -11.65
N LEU A 267 11.05 17.60 -11.57
CA LEU A 267 10.07 18.69 -11.40
C LEU A 267 9.15 18.81 -12.62
N SER A 268 9.66 18.58 -13.84
CA SER A 268 8.83 18.64 -15.03
C SER A 268 7.89 17.44 -15.14
N LYS A 269 8.32 16.23 -14.77
CA LYS A 269 7.47 15.03 -14.80
C LYS A 269 6.36 15.12 -13.76
N SER A 270 6.67 15.53 -12.53
CA SER A 270 5.72 15.56 -11.42
C SER A 270 5.07 14.17 -11.25
N ASP A 271 3.74 14.11 -11.21
CA ASP A 271 2.88 12.93 -11.10
C ASP A 271 2.42 12.40 -12.47
N ARG A 272 2.99 12.89 -13.59
CA ARG A 272 2.70 12.35 -14.92
C ARG A 272 3.46 11.05 -15.18
N LEU A 273 2.91 10.23 -16.07
CA LEU A 273 3.60 9.04 -16.57
C LEU A 273 4.64 9.46 -17.59
N ALA A 274 5.86 8.95 -17.50
CA ALA A 274 6.81 9.09 -18.58
C ALA A 274 6.39 8.18 -19.75
N ASN A 275 6.62 8.62 -20.99
CA ASN A 275 6.31 7.87 -22.21
C ASN A 275 6.85 6.42 -22.19
N ASP A 276 6.17 5.51 -22.91
CA ASP A 276 6.43 4.06 -22.96
C ASP A 276 7.86 3.68 -23.34
N LEU A 277 8.56 4.51 -24.11
CA LEU A 277 10.01 4.32 -24.37
C LEU A 277 10.84 4.27 -23.08
N TYR A 278 10.46 5.04 -22.06
CA TYR A 278 11.11 5.00 -20.75
C TYR A 278 10.70 3.77 -19.92
N LEU A 279 9.50 3.23 -20.14
CA LEU A 279 9.10 1.96 -19.52
C LEU A 279 9.99 0.81 -20.02
N HIS A 280 10.23 0.74 -21.33
CA HIS A 280 11.16 -0.24 -21.90
C HIS A 280 12.57 -0.08 -21.35
N SER A 281 13.05 1.15 -21.23
CA SER A 281 14.36 1.47 -20.65
C SER A 281 14.46 1.04 -19.17
N LEU A 282 13.37 1.19 -18.42
CA LEU A 282 13.28 0.75 -17.03
C LEU A 282 13.27 -0.78 -16.91
N ILE A 283 12.50 -1.48 -17.76
CA ILE A 283 12.45 -2.94 -17.81
C ILE A 283 13.83 -3.51 -18.12
N GLU A 284 14.50 -2.97 -19.13
CA GLU A 284 15.86 -3.38 -19.48
C GLU A 284 16.82 -3.19 -18.30
N ARG A 285 16.76 -2.02 -17.63
CA ARG A 285 17.57 -1.76 -16.42
C ARG A 285 17.28 -2.78 -15.33
N ASN A 286 16.02 -3.06 -15.04
CA ASN A 286 15.67 -4.01 -13.99
C ASN A 286 16.14 -5.43 -14.34
N GLY A 287 16.08 -5.83 -15.62
CA GLY A 287 16.68 -7.06 -16.12
C GLY A 287 18.18 -7.13 -15.82
N ARG A 288 18.93 -6.04 -16.05
CA ARG A 288 20.36 -5.95 -15.69
C ARG A 288 20.59 -5.95 -14.17
N LEU A 289 19.72 -5.33 -13.37
CA LEU A 289 19.86 -5.39 -11.90
C LEU A 289 19.71 -6.82 -11.38
N LEU A 290 18.81 -7.62 -11.97
CA LEU A 290 18.62 -9.01 -11.56
C LEU A 290 19.83 -9.90 -11.87
N THR A 291 20.72 -9.52 -12.80
CA THR A 291 21.96 -10.29 -13.05
C THR A 291 23.06 -10.01 -12.02
N VAL A 292 22.93 -8.95 -11.22
CA VAL A 292 23.89 -8.62 -10.16
C VAL A 292 23.59 -9.45 -8.91
N SER A 293 24.59 -10.21 -8.46
CA SER A 293 24.49 -11.03 -7.24
C SER A 293 24.00 -10.20 -6.04
N GLY A 294 23.01 -10.72 -5.30
CA GLY A 294 22.40 -10.07 -4.15
C GLY A 294 21.20 -9.17 -4.45
N MET A 295 21.00 -8.70 -5.69
CA MET A 295 19.81 -7.90 -6.05
C MET A 295 18.53 -8.74 -6.09
N ILE A 296 18.62 -10.00 -6.50
CA ILE A 296 17.49 -10.96 -6.48
C ILE A 296 16.94 -11.17 -5.07
N VAL A 297 17.79 -11.04 -4.04
CA VAL A 297 17.45 -11.32 -2.64
C VAL A 297 16.90 -10.06 -1.93
N ARG A 298 16.93 -8.89 -2.57
CA ARG A 298 16.39 -7.67 -1.97
C ARG A 298 14.86 -7.72 -1.91
N ASP A 299 14.31 -7.40 -0.75
CA ASP A 299 12.85 -7.34 -0.56
C ASP A 299 12.18 -6.37 -1.55
N ASP A 300 12.87 -5.28 -1.92
CA ASP A 300 12.41 -4.25 -2.86
C ASP A 300 12.53 -4.62 -4.35
N MET A 301 12.96 -5.85 -4.65
CA MET A 301 13.03 -6.47 -5.98
C MET A 301 12.36 -7.85 -6.03
N LYS A 302 12.04 -8.44 -4.87
CA LYS A 302 11.60 -9.83 -4.71
C LYS A 302 10.39 -10.24 -5.57
N PHE A 303 9.41 -9.35 -5.72
CA PHE A 303 8.17 -9.62 -6.47
C PHE A 303 8.15 -9.03 -7.86
N TYR A 304 9.26 -8.43 -8.30
CA TYR A 304 9.37 -7.81 -9.62
C TYR A 304 9.29 -8.85 -10.74
N SER A 305 8.55 -8.49 -11.80
CA SER A 305 8.69 -9.06 -13.14
C SER A 305 8.44 -7.96 -14.15
N SER A 306 9.00 -8.09 -15.36
CA SER A 306 8.73 -7.15 -16.45
C SER A 306 7.23 -7.02 -16.71
N LYS A 307 6.53 -8.16 -16.78
CA LYS A 307 5.08 -8.24 -16.98
C LYS A 307 4.30 -7.44 -15.93
N LYS A 308 4.61 -7.60 -14.63
CA LYS A 308 3.93 -6.84 -13.57
C LYS A 308 4.15 -5.33 -13.68
N LEU A 309 5.35 -4.91 -14.10
CA LEU A 309 5.64 -3.50 -14.28
C LEU A 309 4.89 -2.91 -15.48
N GLU A 310 4.79 -3.66 -16.59
CA GLU A 310 3.97 -3.30 -17.75
C GLU A 310 2.48 -3.22 -17.39
N GLU A 311 1.97 -4.22 -16.68
CA GLU A 311 0.59 -4.23 -16.18
C GLU A 311 0.33 -3.05 -15.25
N LEU A 312 1.22 -2.78 -14.28
CA LEU A 312 1.09 -1.63 -13.37
C LEU A 312 1.09 -0.30 -14.15
N TYR A 313 1.94 -0.16 -15.16
CA TYR A 313 1.95 1.02 -16.02
C TYR A 313 0.61 1.16 -16.78
N SER A 314 0.11 0.08 -17.37
CA SER A 314 -1.20 0.06 -18.05
C SER A 314 -2.36 0.38 -17.08
N TYR A 315 -2.36 -0.21 -15.89
CA TYR A 315 -3.35 0.07 -14.85
C TYR A 315 -3.30 1.51 -14.36
N SER A 316 -2.15 2.16 -14.33
CA SER A 316 -2.10 3.59 -14.01
C SER A 316 -2.88 4.45 -15.02
N VAL A 317 -2.85 4.09 -16.31
CA VAL A 317 -3.65 4.76 -17.35
C VAL A 317 -5.14 4.55 -17.10
N TYR A 318 -5.57 3.30 -16.82
CA TYR A 318 -6.97 3.01 -16.46
C TYR A 318 -7.44 3.76 -15.20
N ASN A 319 -6.51 4.14 -14.32
CA ASN A 319 -6.77 4.92 -13.11
C ASN A 319 -6.62 6.45 -13.32
N GLY A 320 -6.63 6.91 -14.57
CA GLY A 320 -6.73 8.32 -14.93
C GLY A 320 -5.39 9.06 -15.03
N TYR A 321 -4.27 8.35 -15.13
CA TYR A 321 -2.98 8.95 -15.50
C TYR A 321 -2.83 8.93 -17.02
N THR A 322 -3.49 9.86 -17.70
CA THR A 322 -3.55 9.92 -19.17
C THR A 322 -2.52 10.85 -19.82
N ASP A 323 -1.85 11.66 -19.00
CA ASP A 323 -0.88 12.66 -19.48
C ASP A 323 0.52 12.05 -19.54
N PHE A 324 0.96 11.74 -20.77
CA PHE A 324 2.31 11.22 -21.01
C PHE A 324 3.34 12.33 -21.15
N TRP A 325 4.35 12.29 -20.29
CA TRP A 325 5.45 13.22 -20.23
C TRP A 325 6.68 12.70 -20.98
N VAL A 326 7.36 13.62 -21.65
CA VAL A 326 8.70 13.44 -22.21
C VAL A 326 9.59 14.57 -21.73
N PRO A 327 10.89 14.34 -21.47
CA PRO A 327 11.80 15.42 -21.14
C PRO A 327 11.87 16.41 -22.30
N LYS A 328 11.96 17.70 -21.98
CA LYS A 328 12.16 18.73 -23.00
C LYS A 328 13.41 18.36 -23.81
N LYS A 329 13.24 18.22 -25.13
CA LYS A 329 14.37 18.12 -26.04
C LYS A 329 15.23 19.36 -25.83
N VAL A 330 16.49 19.13 -25.57
CA VAL A 330 17.48 20.19 -25.57
C VAL A 330 17.80 20.32 -27.05
N ILE A 331 17.25 21.36 -27.67
CA ILE A 331 17.64 21.79 -29.01
C ILE A 331 19.13 22.16 -28.96
#